data_AF-A0A857D3F5-F1
#
_entry.id   AF-A0A857D3F5-F1
#
_cell.length_a   1.000
_cell.length_b   1.000
_cell.length_c   1.000
_cell.angle_alpha   90.00
_cell.angle_beta   90.00
_cell.angle_gamma   90.00
#
_symmetry.space_group_name_H-M   'P 1'
#
loop_
_entity.id
_entity.type
_entity.pdbx_description
1 polymer ?
#
loop_
_entity_poly.entity_id
_entity_poly.type
_entity_poly.pdbx_seq_one_letter_code
_entity_poly.pdbx_strand_id
1 'polypeptide(L)'
;MDKLITIREASDLLGVSIKTLRRWEKQGKISPIPTYGGHRRFRREDLLQSGQETASIIGYARVNRPEQKPQLDTQIKVLEDFCHQQGQPFKILTDIGNGVSHNHPGFMRLVEMICGREVKCLVLNHAESVSRFCHDFIFGLCSLFKIQVILLNQPQESIAAEDLVDDLQALVTICYNHPYLLHNPAHQQLLEQLGAFKDVHLA
;
A
#
# COMPACT_ATOMS: atom_id res chain seq x y z
N MET A 1 -13.73 -12.83 -31.17
CA MET A 1 -12.88 -14.03 -31.26
C MET A 1 -11.91 -13.94 -30.10
N ASP A 2 -12.24 -14.55 -28.97
CA ASP A 2 -11.51 -14.32 -27.72
C ASP A 2 -10.11 -14.91 -27.80
N LYS A 3 -9.12 -14.03 -27.82
CA LYS A 3 -7.71 -14.39 -27.92
C LYS A 3 -7.30 -15.08 -26.62
N LEU A 4 -7.13 -16.40 -26.71
CA LEU A 4 -6.58 -17.22 -25.64
C LEU A 4 -5.08 -16.97 -25.49
N ILE A 5 -4.64 -16.60 -24.29
CA ILE A 5 -3.24 -16.28 -24.00
C ILE A 5 -2.57 -17.39 -23.17
N THR A 6 -1.25 -17.51 -23.32
CA THR A 6 -0.40 -18.41 -22.53
C THR A 6 -0.30 -17.95 -21.08
N ILE A 7 0.19 -18.83 -20.19
CA ILE A 7 0.48 -18.47 -18.80
C ILE A 7 1.57 -17.37 -18.68
N ARG A 8 2.51 -17.29 -19.64
CA ARG A 8 3.53 -16.24 -19.64
C ARG A 8 2.91 -14.91 -20.05
N GLU A 9 2.15 -14.87 -21.13
CA GLU A 9 1.41 -13.67 -21.52
C GLU A 9 0.42 -13.22 -20.44
N ALA A 10 -0.20 -14.16 -19.72
CA ALA A 10 -1.04 -13.84 -18.56
C ALA A 10 -0.24 -13.26 -17.39
N SER A 11 0.97 -13.77 -17.15
CA SER A 11 1.90 -13.27 -16.13
C SER A 11 2.30 -11.83 -16.43
N ASP A 12 2.65 -11.56 -17.69
CA ASP A 12 3.05 -10.23 -18.16
C ASP A 12 1.85 -9.27 -18.15
N LEU A 13 0.67 -9.74 -18.54
CA LEU A 13 -0.57 -8.95 -18.53
C LEU A 13 -0.98 -8.52 -17.12
N LEU A 14 -0.86 -9.42 -16.14
CA LEU A 14 -1.29 -9.19 -14.77
C LEU A 14 -0.18 -8.63 -13.87
N GLY A 15 1.06 -8.56 -14.36
CA GLY A 15 2.22 -8.10 -13.59
C GLY A 15 2.55 -9.00 -12.40
N VAL A 16 2.11 -10.26 -12.40
CA VAL A 16 2.34 -11.22 -11.32
C VAL A 16 3.19 -12.38 -11.81
N SER A 17 3.94 -13.03 -10.91
CA SER A 17 4.73 -14.20 -11.29
C SER A 17 3.86 -15.37 -11.77
N ILE A 18 4.41 -16.22 -12.64
CA ILE A 18 3.77 -17.50 -13.03
C ILE A 18 3.41 -18.37 -11.82
N LYS A 19 4.21 -18.30 -10.74
CA LYS A 19 3.94 -19.02 -9.48
C LYS A 19 2.68 -18.50 -8.81
N THR A 20 2.45 -17.18 -8.84
CA THR A 20 1.24 -16.52 -8.34
C THR A 20 0.01 -16.97 -9.14
N LEU A 21 0.10 -17.02 -10.47
CA LEU A 21 -1.00 -17.52 -11.31
C LEU A 21 -1.38 -18.97 -10.98
N ARG A 22 -0.40 -19.86 -10.81
CA ARG A 22 -0.66 -21.25 -10.39
C ARG A 22 -1.29 -21.33 -8.99
N ARG A 23 -0.90 -20.44 -8.08
CA ARG A 23 -1.52 -20.34 -6.75
C ARG A 23 -2.98 -19.89 -6.88
N TRP A 24 -3.26 -18.91 -7.73
CA TRP A 24 -4.62 -18.44 -8.00
C TRP A 24 -5.50 -19.50 -8.65
N GLU A 25 -4.96 -20.30 -9.57
CA GLU A 25 -5.65 -21.48 -10.14
C GLU A 25 -6.01 -22.48 -9.05
N LYS A 26 -5.06 -22.82 -8.17
CA LYS A 26 -5.32 -23.72 -7.02
C LYS A 26 -6.36 -23.17 -6.04
N GLN A 27 -6.44 -21.85 -5.93
CA GLN A 27 -7.42 -21.14 -5.10
C GLN A 27 -8.77 -20.96 -5.81
N GLY A 28 -8.91 -21.41 -7.06
CA GLY A 28 -10.12 -21.22 -7.86
C GLY A 28 -10.33 -19.80 -8.37
N LYS A 29 -9.37 -18.88 -8.15
CA LYS A 29 -9.50 -17.47 -8.57
C LYS A 29 -9.46 -17.33 -10.08
N ILE A 30 -8.60 -18.07 -10.76
CA ILE A 30 -8.49 -18.09 -12.23
C ILE A 30 -8.77 -19.50 -12.74
N SER A 31 -9.50 -19.61 -13.85
CA SER A 31 -9.78 -20.91 -14.48
C SER A 31 -9.12 -21.00 -15.85
N PRO A 32 -8.06 -21.81 -16.01
CA PRO A 32 -7.48 -22.06 -17.32
C PRO A 32 -8.34 -23.01 -18.14
N ILE A 33 -8.35 -22.79 -19.45
CA ILE A 33 -8.86 -23.73 -20.45
C ILE A 33 -7.70 -24.68 -20.80
N PRO A 34 -7.80 -25.98 -20.49
CA PRO A 34 -6.79 -26.94 -20.87
C PRO A 34 -6.85 -27.17 -22.39
N THR A 35 -5.69 -27.20 -23.02
CA THR A 35 -5.56 -27.69 -24.40
C THR A 35 -5.45 -29.22 -24.40
N TYR A 36 -5.63 -29.84 -25.57
CA TYR A 36 -5.44 -31.29 -25.75
C TYR A 36 -4.06 -31.78 -25.27
N GLY A 37 -3.03 -30.93 -25.35
CA GLY A 37 -1.68 -31.23 -24.83
C GLY A 37 -1.46 -30.87 -23.35
N GLY A 38 -2.50 -30.54 -22.59
CA GLY A 38 -2.40 -30.20 -21.16
C GLY A 38 -1.83 -28.80 -20.87
N HIS A 39 -1.56 -27.98 -21.88
CA HIS A 39 -1.16 -26.59 -21.67
C HIS A 39 -2.35 -25.73 -21.25
N ARG A 40 -2.11 -24.84 -20.28
CA ARG A 40 -3.09 -23.86 -19.78
C ARG A 40 -3.20 -22.68 -20.74
N ARG A 41 -4.44 -22.34 -21.10
CA ARG A 41 -4.78 -21.13 -21.86
C ARG A 41 -5.78 -20.32 -21.06
N PHE A 42 -5.71 -19.00 -21.17
CA PHE A 42 -6.58 -18.11 -20.41
C PHE A 42 -7.29 -17.15 -21.36
N ARG A 43 -8.58 -16.89 -21.14
CA ARG A 43 -9.23 -15.77 -21.79
C ARG A 43 -8.78 -14.49 -21.11
N ARG A 44 -8.49 -13.47 -21.92
CA ARG A 44 -8.01 -12.17 -21.40
C ARG A 44 -9.06 -11.53 -20.48
N GLU A 45 -10.33 -11.66 -20.83
CA GLU A 45 -11.47 -11.17 -20.03
C GLU A 45 -11.59 -11.89 -18.69
N ASP A 46 -11.51 -13.23 -18.68
CA ASP A 46 -11.56 -14.03 -17.45
C ASP A 46 -10.42 -13.63 -16.50
N LEU A 47 -9.23 -13.34 -17.03
CA LEU A 47 -8.09 -12.89 -16.22
C LEU A 47 -8.28 -11.49 -15.62
N LEU A 48 -9.03 -10.63 -16.30
CA LEU A 48 -9.32 -9.27 -15.81
C LEU A 48 -10.50 -9.25 -14.83
N GLN A 49 -11.38 -10.27 -14.87
CA GLN A 49 -12.55 -10.41 -14.01
C GLN A 49 -12.32 -11.37 -12.82
N SER A 50 -11.36 -12.29 -12.94
CA SER A 50 -10.99 -13.22 -11.87
C SER A 50 -10.39 -12.50 -10.67
N GLY A 51 -11.04 -12.66 -9.52
CA GLY A 51 -10.72 -11.96 -8.27
C GLY A 51 -11.91 -11.23 -7.64
N GLN A 52 -13.03 -11.09 -8.35
CA GLN A 52 -14.18 -10.29 -7.90
C GLN A 52 -15.05 -10.90 -6.78
N GLU A 53 -14.83 -12.14 -6.37
CA GLU A 53 -15.87 -12.83 -5.56
C GLU A 53 -15.97 -12.41 -4.09
N THR A 54 -15.01 -11.66 -3.52
CA THR A 54 -15.13 -11.13 -2.15
C THR A 54 -14.37 -9.82 -1.94
N ALA A 55 -14.48 -8.88 -2.88
CA ALA A 55 -13.84 -7.57 -2.74
C ALA A 55 -14.32 -6.88 -1.45
N SER A 56 -13.42 -6.76 -0.48
CA SER A 56 -13.72 -6.36 0.90
C SER A 56 -13.37 -4.89 1.12
N ILE A 57 -13.90 -4.30 2.19
CA ILE A 57 -13.49 -2.98 2.65
C ILE A 57 -12.17 -3.13 3.41
N ILE A 58 -11.15 -2.35 3.06
CA ILE A 58 -9.87 -2.36 3.75
C ILE A 58 -9.68 -1.02 4.45
N GLY A 59 -9.57 -1.06 5.79
CA GLY A 59 -9.08 0.07 6.57
C GLY A 59 -7.57 0.01 6.69
N TYR A 60 -6.89 1.15 6.57
CA TYR A 60 -5.44 1.22 6.81
C TYR A 60 -5.08 2.36 7.76
N ALA A 61 -4.32 2.03 8.81
CA ALA A 61 -3.82 2.97 9.80
C ALA A 61 -2.31 2.80 9.99
N ARG A 62 -1.61 3.90 10.29
CA ARG A 62 -0.16 3.90 10.49
C ARG A 62 0.23 4.97 11.49
N VAL A 63 1.23 4.65 12.32
CA VAL A 63 1.96 5.62 13.14
C VAL A 63 3.46 5.49 12.87
N ASN A 64 4.25 6.52 13.18
CA ASN A 64 5.68 6.53 12.88
C ASN A 64 6.49 5.70 13.88
N ARG A 65 6.11 5.73 15.15
CA ARG A 65 6.89 5.16 16.25
C ARG A 65 6.08 4.21 17.16
N PRO A 66 6.72 3.22 17.80
CA PRO A 66 6.03 2.29 18.69
C PRO A 66 5.34 2.96 19.89
N GLU A 67 5.87 4.08 20.37
CA GLU A 67 5.32 4.84 21.50
C GLU A 67 3.95 5.44 21.17
N GLN A 68 3.66 5.66 19.89
CA GLN A 68 2.38 6.17 19.38
C GLN A 68 1.31 5.06 19.28
N LYS A 69 1.57 3.86 19.79
CA LYS A 69 0.60 2.75 19.77
C LYS A 69 -0.79 3.11 20.33
N PRO A 70 -0.95 3.88 21.43
CA PRO A 70 -2.27 4.30 21.89
C PRO A 70 -3.05 5.13 20.86
N GLN A 71 -2.33 5.95 20.08
CA GLN A 71 -2.90 6.71 18.98
C GLN A 71 -3.33 5.78 17.83
N LEU A 72 -2.50 4.76 17.50
CA LEU A 72 -2.83 3.74 16.52
C LEU A 72 -4.08 2.96 16.91
N ASP A 73 -4.21 2.55 18.17
CA ASP A 73 -5.39 1.82 18.67
C ASP A 73 -6.67 2.68 18.56
N THR A 74 -6.56 3.98 18.81
CA THR A 74 -7.66 4.94 18.60
C THR A 74 -8.04 5.04 17.13
N GLN A 75 -7.05 5.14 16.24
CA GLN A 75 -7.24 5.16 14.78
C GLN A 75 -7.90 3.88 14.27
N ILE A 76 -7.51 2.71 14.78
CA ILE A 76 -8.11 1.42 14.44
C ILE A 76 -9.57 1.41 14.82
N LYS A 77 -9.90 1.81 16.05
CA LYS A 77 -11.27 1.81 16.55
C LYS A 77 -12.20 2.68 15.70
N VAL A 78 -11.74 3.87 15.31
CA VAL A 78 -12.48 4.77 14.40
C VAL A 78 -12.77 4.08 13.06
N LEU A 79 -11.76 3.43 12.46
CA LEU A 79 -11.91 2.72 11.19
C LEU A 79 -12.88 1.54 11.34
N GLU A 80 -12.77 0.78 12.42
CA GLU A 80 -13.66 -0.34 12.73
C GLU A 80 -15.10 0.12 12.89
N ASP A 81 -15.34 1.19 13.68
CA ASP A 81 -16.67 1.74 13.90
C ASP A 81 -17.32 2.17 12.58
N PHE A 82 -16.56 2.83 11.70
CA PHE A 82 -17.03 3.21 10.36
C PHE A 82 -17.30 1.97 9.48
N CYS A 83 -16.40 0.99 9.45
CA CYS A 83 -16.54 -0.19 8.60
C CYS A 83 -17.70 -1.09 9.04
N HIS A 84 -17.95 -1.23 10.35
CA HIS A 84 -19.10 -1.96 10.87
C HIS A 84 -20.43 -1.38 10.38
N GLN A 85 -20.54 -0.05 10.28
CA GLN A 85 -21.74 0.62 9.78
C GLN A 85 -22.03 0.33 8.30
N GLN A 86 -21.02 -0.06 7.50
CA GLN A 86 -21.18 -0.40 6.08
C GLN A 86 -21.78 -1.79 5.86
N GLY A 87 -21.83 -2.65 6.89
CA GLY A 87 -22.43 -3.99 6.81
C GLY A 87 -21.77 -4.94 5.80
N GLN A 88 -20.52 -4.69 5.42
CA GLN A 88 -19.74 -5.50 4.48
C GLN A 88 -18.53 -6.12 5.20
N PRO A 89 -18.01 -7.26 4.72
CA PRO A 89 -16.78 -7.81 5.26
C PRO A 89 -15.65 -6.79 5.09
N PHE A 90 -14.95 -6.53 6.19
CA PHE A 90 -13.84 -5.60 6.20
C PHE A 90 -12.62 -6.20 6.89
N LYS A 91 -11.48 -5.56 6.65
CA LYS A 91 -10.22 -5.90 7.31
C LYS A 91 -9.44 -4.63 7.60
N ILE A 92 -8.84 -4.56 8.78
CA ILE A 92 -7.93 -3.48 9.14
C ILE A 92 -6.49 -3.95 8.97
N LEU A 93 -5.69 -3.14 8.29
CA LEU A 93 -4.26 -3.31 8.13
C LEU A 93 -3.57 -2.16 8.87
N THR A 94 -2.46 -2.45 9.55
CA THR A 94 -1.80 -1.50 10.42
C THR A 94 -0.30 -1.62 10.28
N ASP A 95 0.42 -0.50 10.40
CA ASP A 95 1.87 -0.49 10.46
C ASP A 95 2.41 0.51 11.49
N ILE A 96 3.62 0.24 11.96
CA ILE A 96 4.41 1.16 12.77
C ILE A 96 5.72 1.38 12.02
N GLY A 97 5.95 2.62 11.59
CA GLY A 97 7.16 3.03 10.86
C GLY A 97 6.94 4.31 10.05
N ASN A 98 8.03 4.92 9.61
CA ASN A 98 8.02 6.23 8.93
C ASN A 98 7.19 6.26 7.64
N GLY A 99 6.73 7.44 7.23
CA GLY A 99 5.84 7.61 6.07
C GLY A 99 6.54 7.60 4.71
N VAL A 100 7.88 7.46 4.73
CA VAL A 100 8.76 7.48 3.57
C VAL A 100 9.11 6.08 3.08
N SER A 101 9.33 5.14 3.99
CA SER A 101 9.52 3.74 3.64
C SER A 101 8.20 3.14 3.17
N HIS A 102 8.26 2.40 2.07
CA HIS A 102 7.11 1.67 1.54
C HIS A 102 7.16 0.18 1.89
N ASN A 103 8.19 -0.30 2.58
CA ASN A 103 8.37 -1.74 2.84
C ASN A 103 7.67 -2.23 4.12
N HIS A 104 6.62 -1.54 4.53
CA HIS A 104 5.85 -1.93 5.71
C HIS A 104 4.97 -3.15 5.39
N PRO A 105 4.92 -4.17 6.27
CA PRO A 105 4.19 -5.41 5.98
C PRO A 105 2.70 -5.21 5.69
N GLY A 106 2.03 -4.31 6.41
CA GLY A 106 0.62 -3.98 6.20
C GLY A 106 0.38 -3.27 4.87
N PHE A 107 1.21 -2.29 4.55
CA PHE A 107 1.17 -1.57 3.28
C PHE A 107 1.44 -2.48 2.08
N MET A 108 2.48 -3.31 2.13
CA MET A 108 2.78 -4.27 1.07
C MET A 108 1.63 -5.27 0.87
N ARG A 109 1.01 -5.71 1.96
CA ARG A 109 -0.20 -6.53 1.89
C ARG A 109 -1.38 -5.80 1.26
N LEU A 110 -1.57 -4.51 1.55
CA LEU A 110 -2.58 -3.68 0.90
C LEU A 110 -2.34 -3.63 -0.62
N VAL A 111 -1.11 -3.36 -1.05
CA VAL A 111 -0.73 -3.34 -2.47
C VAL A 111 -0.99 -4.69 -3.15
N GLU A 112 -0.60 -5.80 -2.51
CA GLU A 112 -0.90 -7.15 -3.01
C GLU A 112 -2.41 -7.39 -3.18
N MET A 113 -3.23 -6.96 -2.21
CA MET A 113 -4.69 -7.10 -2.27
C MET A 113 -5.30 -6.22 -3.35
N ILE A 114 -4.78 -5.01 -3.56
CA ILE A 114 -5.21 -4.11 -4.64
C ILE A 114 -4.90 -4.74 -6.01
N CYS A 115 -3.67 -5.20 -6.22
CA CYS A 115 -3.26 -5.88 -7.44
C CYS A 115 -4.02 -7.20 -7.67
N GLY A 116 -4.40 -7.88 -6.58
CA GLY A 116 -5.26 -9.06 -6.59
C GLY A 116 -6.75 -8.79 -6.83
N ARG A 117 -7.16 -7.51 -6.94
CA ARG A 117 -8.57 -7.07 -7.06
C ARG A 117 -9.46 -7.51 -5.89
N GLU A 118 -8.84 -7.72 -4.72
CA GLU A 118 -9.51 -8.16 -3.48
C GLU A 118 -10.03 -6.97 -2.64
N VAL A 119 -9.77 -5.75 -3.10
CA VAL A 119 -10.16 -4.51 -2.41
C VAL A 119 -11.26 -3.82 -3.20
N LYS A 120 -12.39 -3.55 -2.54
CA LYS A 120 -13.49 -2.77 -3.10
C LYS A 120 -13.39 -1.30 -2.71
N CYS A 121 -13.08 -1.08 -1.43
CA CYS A 121 -13.03 0.24 -0.82
C CYS A 121 -11.81 0.31 0.10
N LEU A 122 -11.03 1.38 0.00
CA LEU A 122 -9.96 1.72 0.91
C LEU A 122 -10.45 2.85 1.83
N VAL A 123 -10.43 2.63 3.13
CA VAL A 123 -10.82 3.62 4.15
C VAL A 123 -9.58 4.04 4.92
N LEU A 124 -9.36 5.34 5.02
CA LEU A 124 -8.21 5.93 5.71
C LEU A 124 -8.68 7.03 6.65
N ASN A 125 -7.95 7.23 7.75
CA ASN A 125 -8.13 8.43 8.57
C ASN A 125 -7.56 9.66 7.85
N HIS A 126 -6.35 9.52 7.30
CA HIS A 126 -5.68 10.57 6.54
C HIS A 126 -5.05 9.99 5.27
N ALA A 127 -4.94 10.80 4.21
CA ALA A 127 -4.28 10.39 2.98
C ALA A 127 -2.82 9.96 3.22
N GLU A 128 -2.15 10.61 4.16
CA GLU A 128 -0.74 10.37 4.48
C GLU A 128 -0.49 9.09 5.29
N SER A 129 -1.54 8.41 5.74
CA SER A 129 -1.42 7.11 6.40
C SER A 129 -0.75 6.10 5.47
N VAL A 130 -1.16 6.04 4.19
CA VAL A 130 -0.54 5.15 3.19
C VAL A 130 0.87 5.57 2.78
N SER A 131 1.11 6.87 2.63
CA SER A 131 2.46 7.41 2.43
C SER A 131 2.44 8.93 2.58
N ARG A 132 3.49 9.49 3.20
CA ARG A 132 3.65 10.94 3.33
C ARG A 132 3.77 11.64 1.97
N PHE A 133 4.58 11.08 1.08
CA PHE A 133 4.96 11.72 -0.18
C PHE A 133 4.34 11.09 -1.43
N CYS A 134 3.86 9.85 -1.34
CA CYS A 134 3.40 9.08 -2.50
C CYS A 134 1.91 8.69 -2.45
N HIS A 135 1.10 9.33 -1.60
CA HIS A 135 -0.32 8.98 -1.47
C HIS A 135 -1.11 9.19 -2.78
N ASP A 136 -0.78 10.23 -3.56
CA ASP A 136 -1.41 10.49 -4.87
C ASP A 136 -1.20 9.34 -5.85
N PHE A 137 0.00 8.74 -5.86
CA PHE A 137 0.29 7.57 -6.70
C PHE A 137 -0.58 6.38 -6.29
N ILE A 138 -0.74 6.14 -4.99
CA ILE A 138 -1.60 5.07 -4.47
C ILE A 138 -3.06 5.33 -4.80
N PHE A 139 -3.54 6.57 -4.71
CA PHE A 139 -4.90 6.92 -5.12
C PHE A 139 -5.12 6.77 -6.62
N GLY A 140 -4.13 7.14 -7.44
CA GLY A 140 -4.14 6.86 -8.88
C GLY A 140 -4.25 5.36 -9.17
N LEU A 141 -3.51 4.54 -8.42
CA LEU A 141 -3.58 3.09 -8.50
C LEU A 141 -4.97 2.58 -8.08
N CYS A 142 -5.52 3.04 -6.96
CA CYS A 142 -6.89 2.74 -6.56
C CYS A 142 -7.91 3.11 -7.64
N SER A 143 -7.79 4.28 -8.25
CA SER A 143 -8.65 4.72 -9.36
C SER A 143 -8.55 3.78 -10.57
N LEU A 144 -7.35 3.33 -10.94
CA LEU A 144 -7.13 2.39 -12.04
C LEU A 144 -7.84 1.04 -11.80
N PHE A 145 -7.80 0.56 -10.55
CA PHE A 145 -8.46 -0.67 -10.14
C PHE A 145 -9.93 -0.48 -9.74
N LYS A 146 -10.51 0.72 -9.93
CA LYS A 146 -11.90 1.07 -9.58
C LYS A 146 -12.21 0.87 -8.09
N ILE A 147 -11.22 1.12 -7.24
CA ILE A 147 -11.34 1.06 -5.78
C ILE A 147 -11.80 2.43 -5.30
N GLN A 148 -12.87 2.44 -4.50
CA GLN A 148 -13.33 3.66 -3.85
C GLN A 148 -12.40 4.01 -2.69
N VAL A 149 -11.91 5.25 -2.61
CA VAL A 149 -11.13 5.74 -1.46
C VAL A 149 -12.02 6.64 -0.61
N ILE A 150 -12.10 6.36 0.69
CA ILE A 150 -12.85 7.14 1.67
C ILE A 150 -11.86 7.67 2.71
N LEU A 151 -11.82 8.99 2.86
CA LEU A 151 -11.08 9.65 3.93
C LEU A 151 -12.07 10.04 5.03
N LEU A 152 -11.83 9.56 6.26
CA LEU A 152 -12.65 9.91 7.40
C LEU A 152 -12.33 11.34 7.83
N ASN A 153 -13.35 12.21 7.79
CA ASN A 153 -13.20 13.61 8.16
C ASN A 153 -13.14 13.74 9.70
N GLN A 154 -11.96 13.52 10.28
CA GLN A 154 -11.72 13.76 11.69
C GLN A 154 -11.10 15.15 11.92
N PRO A 155 -11.55 15.89 12.97
CA PRO A 155 -10.88 17.11 13.36
C PRO A 155 -9.43 16.79 13.71
N GLN A 156 -8.50 17.40 12.96
CA GLN A 156 -7.07 17.11 12.98
C GLN A 156 -6.48 17.01 14.39
N GLU A 157 -5.80 15.90 14.69
CA GLU A 157 -4.47 16.01 15.28
C GLU A 157 -3.53 16.27 14.10
N SER A 158 -2.94 17.46 14.05
CA SER A 158 -1.90 17.74 13.06
C SER A 158 -0.80 16.70 13.23
N ILE A 159 -0.19 16.30 12.11
CA ILE A 159 1.00 15.46 12.12
C ILE A 159 1.99 16.07 13.11
N ALA A 160 2.49 15.27 14.04
CA ALA A 160 3.47 15.76 15.00
C ALA A 160 4.67 16.33 14.22
N ALA A 161 5.13 17.54 14.57
CA ALA A 161 6.28 18.15 13.91
C ALA A 161 7.50 17.21 13.91
N GLU A 162 7.65 16.44 14.98
CA GLU A 162 8.64 15.38 15.13
C GLU A 162 8.57 14.30 14.04
N ASP A 163 7.36 13.87 13.67
CA ASP A 163 7.14 12.86 12.63
C ASP A 163 7.54 13.39 11.25
N LEU A 164 7.28 14.67 11.00
CA LEU A 164 7.68 15.33 9.75
C LEU A 164 9.21 15.47 9.65
N VAL A 165 9.88 15.83 10.74
CA VAL A 165 11.35 15.93 10.78
C VAL A 165 11.99 14.57 10.51
N ASP A 166 11.49 13.50 11.14
CA ASP A 166 11.99 12.15 10.90
C ASP A 166 11.75 11.69 9.45
N ASP A 167 10.59 12.02 8.87
CA ASP A 167 10.28 11.72 7.47
C ASP A 167 11.21 12.49 6.51
N LEU A 168 11.47 13.78 6.75
CA LEU A 168 12.42 14.56 5.95
C LEU A 168 13.84 14.01 6.06
N GLN A 169 14.28 13.65 7.27
CA GLN A 169 15.59 13.03 7.47
C GLN A 169 15.72 11.70 6.71
N ALA A 170 14.65 10.88 6.71
CA ALA A 170 14.62 9.64 5.96
C ALA A 170 14.67 9.88 4.44
N LEU A 171 13.92 10.85 3.92
CA LEU A 171 13.93 11.22 2.49
C LEU A 171 15.33 11.70 2.06
N VAL A 172 15.93 12.60 2.83
CA VAL A 172 17.31 13.07 2.61
C VAL A 172 18.26 11.87 2.57
N THR A 173 18.18 10.99 3.58
CA THR A 173 19.02 9.79 3.66
C THR A 173 18.88 8.90 2.42
N ILE A 174 17.67 8.70 1.91
CA ILE A 174 17.43 7.93 0.67
C ILE A 174 18.08 8.61 -0.54
N CYS A 175 17.90 9.92 -0.71
CA CYS A 175 18.50 10.67 -1.81
C CYS A 175 20.03 10.60 -1.82
N TYR A 176 20.66 10.62 -0.64
CA TYR A 176 22.13 10.56 -0.51
C TYR A 176 22.69 9.13 -0.60
N ASN A 177 21.96 8.11 -0.13
CA ASN A 177 22.36 6.71 -0.23
C ASN A 177 22.13 6.09 -1.62
N HIS A 178 21.40 6.78 -2.51
CA HIS A 178 21.40 6.44 -3.93
C HIS A 178 22.86 6.53 -4.45
N PRO A 179 23.37 5.56 -5.23
CA PRO A 179 24.79 5.25 -5.42
C PRO A 179 25.75 6.33 -5.94
N TYR A 180 25.33 7.59 -6.08
CA TYR A 180 26.12 8.67 -6.63
C TYR A 180 26.87 9.55 -5.59
N LEU A 181 26.73 9.35 -4.27
CA LEU A 181 27.28 10.31 -3.30
C LEU A 181 27.95 9.75 -2.03
N LEU A 182 28.25 8.45 -1.95
CA LEU A 182 28.80 7.79 -0.75
C LEU A 182 30.21 8.26 -0.31
N HIS A 183 30.83 9.22 -0.98
CA HIS A 183 32.16 9.76 -0.64
C HIS A 183 32.21 11.29 -0.43
N ASN A 184 31.07 11.98 -0.29
CA ASN A 184 31.08 13.44 -0.12
C ASN A 184 31.09 13.86 1.38
N PRO A 185 32.12 14.57 1.87
CA PRO A 185 32.18 15.05 3.26
C PRO A 185 31.05 16.02 3.64
N ALA A 186 30.36 16.63 2.66
CA ALA A 186 29.16 17.44 2.90
C ALA A 186 27.99 16.64 3.51
N HIS A 187 28.01 15.30 3.42
CA HIS A 187 26.98 14.43 4.00
C HIS A 187 26.93 14.49 5.53
N GLN A 188 28.08 14.44 6.21
CA GLN A 188 28.12 14.55 7.68
C GLN A 188 27.65 15.92 8.15
N GLN A 189 28.07 16.98 7.45
CA GLN A 189 27.73 18.36 7.80
C GLN A 189 26.23 18.65 7.65
N LEU A 190 25.59 18.09 6.62
CA LEU A 190 24.14 18.24 6.42
C LEU A 190 23.32 17.40 7.43
N LEU A 191 23.78 16.19 7.78
CA LEU A 191 23.13 15.41 8.84
C LEU A 191 23.26 16.07 10.22
N GLU A 192 24.39 16.72 10.51
CA GLU A 192 24.57 17.53 11.72
C GLU A 192 23.62 18.75 11.71
N GLN A 193 23.49 19.44 10.57
CA GLN A 193 22.56 20.57 10.45
C GLN A 193 21.09 20.13 10.57
N LEU A 194 20.70 18.99 9.99
CA LEU A 194 19.37 18.41 10.13
C LEU A 194 19.12 17.89 11.55
N GLY A 195 20.14 17.35 12.21
CA GLY A 195 20.09 16.98 13.62
C GLY A 195 19.85 18.20 14.52
N ALA A 196 20.46 19.35 14.20
CA ALA A 196 20.25 20.60 14.93
C ALA A 196 18.81 21.13 14.84
N PHE A 197 18.03 20.75 13.82
CA PHE A 197 16.60 21.07 13.76
C PHE A 197 15.75 20.28 14.77
N LYS A 198 16.27 19.19 15.36
CA LYS A 198 15.57 18.47 16.45
C LYS A 198 15.56 19.26 17.77
N ASP A 199 16.53 20.15 17.97
CA ASP A 199 16.66 20.97 19.17
C ASP A 199 16.00 22.35 19.05
N VAL A 200 15.43 22.67 17.88
CA VAL A 200 14.61 23.88 17.71
C VAL A 200 13.24 23.61 18.33
N HIS A 201 13.16 23.73 19.65
CA HIS A 201 11.90 23.97 20.32
C HIS A 201 11.32 25.27 19.73
N LEU A 202 10.25 25.13 18.95
CA LEU A 202 9.40 26.24 18.55
C LEU A 202 8.88 26.92 19.82
N ALA A 203 9.39 28.12 20.07
CA ALA A 203 8.88 29.07 21.04
C ALA A 203 7.47 29.56 20.65
#